data_AF-A0A537S1Y3-F1
#
_entry.id   AF-A0A537S1Y3-F1
#
_cell.length_a   1.000
_cell.length_b   1.000
_cell.length_c   1.000
_cell.angle_alpha   90.00
_cell.angle_beta   90.00
_cell.angle_gamma   90.00
#
_symmetry.space_group_name_H-M   'P 1'
#
loop_
_entity.id
_entity.type
_entity.pdbx_description
1 polymer ?
#
loop_
_entity_poly.entity_id
_entity_poly.type
_entity_poly.pdbx_seq_one_letter_code
_entity_poly.pdbx_strand_id
1 'polypeptide(L)'
;MNSAVAGVHMLVFALRLLVCVAATTGTSSWQASALDETRPSCAGLEPGPARTVTRIIDGETAALDDGTELRLIGALAPRAIDAGTEPGTWPAEIAAKEELRALLLGKSVELAFGGERNDRYGRLLAQAHVREGDNRRWVQGHLLEQGLARAYILAGNRACADALLAAERGAREARRGLWADAAYQVRPTGKPADLSRYRSTFQVVEGRVVGVAQVRGMVYLNFDADWRRAFSVSLRRGDRALLGPNAGDPNALENKLVRVRGWIEQRHNPTNAPSIELSTAGLIEVLDEPSSGAAATRPTPGGPGADRQVPDQPRRETETKPPGLVETGR
;
A
#
# COMPACT_ATOMS: atom_id res chain seq x y z
N MET A 1 59.84 -17.62 42.25
CA MET A 1 60.08 -18.25 43.55
C MET A 1 59.25 -17.52 44.61
N ASN A 2 58.24 -18.23 45.14
CA ASN A 2 57.57 -18.14 46.46
C ASN A 2 56.99 -16.80 46.93
N SER A 3 55.85 -16.67 47.61
CA SER A 3 54.70 -17.49 48.00
C SER A 3 53.73 -16.48 48.68
N ALA A 4 52.47 -16.37 48.28
CA ALA A 4 51.27 -16.81 49.01
C ALA A 4 51.29 -16.74 50.57
N VAL A 5 50.20 -16.19 51.14
CA VAL A 5 49.33 -16.67 52.28
C VAL A 5 48.65 -15.42 52.90
N ALA A 6 47.35 -15.16 52.65
CA ALA A 6 46.18 -15.45 53.52
C ALA A 6 46.31 -14.93 54.98
N GLY A 7 45.36 -14.31 55.66
CA GLY A 7 43.93 -14.06 55.48
C GLY A 7 43.32 -13.79 56.87
N VAL A 8 42.19 -13.06 56.90
CA VAL A 8 41.11 -13.09 57.91
C VAL A 8 41.35 -12.44 59.29
N HIS A 9 40.63 -11.34 59.57
CA HIS A 9 39.79 -11.23 60.78
C HIS A 9 38.58 -10.33 60.53
N MET A 10 37.49 -10.69 61.20
CA MET A 10 36.08 -10.39 60.98
C MET A 10 35.56 -9.65 62.21
N LEU A 11 34.94 -8.46 62.10
CA LEU A 11 33.84 -8.04 62.99
C LEU A 11 33.09 -6.77 62.52
N VAL A 12 31.89 -7.02 62.01
CA VAL A 12 30.60 -6.31 62.14
C VAL A 12 30.57 -5.04 63.02
N PHE A 13 30.10 -3.90 62.48
CA PHE A 13 29.13 -3.02 63.14
C PHE A 13 28.30 -2.24 62.09
N ALA A 14 27.02 -2.11 62.40
CA ALA A 14 25.95 -1.74 61.50
C ALA A 14 25.76 -0.22 61.36
N LEU A 15 25.37 0.24 60.16
CA LEU A 15 24.42 1.34 60.05
C LEU A 15 23.60 1.19 58.76
N ARG A 16 22.34 0.76 58.94
CA ARG A 16 21.31 0.69 57.91
C ARG A 16 20.79 2.11 57.66
N LEU A 17 21.18 2.72 56.54
CA LEU A 17 20.43 3.83 55.94
C LEU A 17 19.65 3.28 54.76
N LEU A 18 18.39 2.94 55.04
CA LEU A 18 17.41 2.46 54.08
C LEU A 18 16.89 3.68 53.30
N VAL A 19 17.56 4.05 52.21
CA VAL A 19 16.98 4.98 51.23
C VAL A 19 16.21 4.15 50.21
N CYS A 20 14.88 4.13 50.36
CA CYS A 20 13.97 3.60 49.36
C CYS A 20 14.00 4.48 48.10
N VAL A 21 14.93 4.23 47.18
CA VAL A 21 14.77 4.68 45.80
C VAL A 21 13.77 3.74 45.16
N ALA A 22 12.52 4.19 45.04
CA ALA A 22 11.52 3.53 44.22
C ALA A 22 11.99 3.59 42.77
N ALA A 23 12.69 2.55 42.32
CA ALA A 23 12.94 2.32 40.91
C ALA A 23 11.59 1.99 40.26
N THR A 24 10.94 3.01 39.69
CA THR A 24 9.86 2.79 38.74
C THR A 24 10.49 2.12 37.52
N THR A 25 10.55 0.80 37.52
CA THR A 25 10.72 0.04 36.28
C THR A 25 9.47 0.32 35.45
N GLY A 26 9.54 1.39 34.66
CA GLY A 26 8.61 1.64 33.59
C GLY A 26 8.77 0.47 32.63
N THR A 27 7.98 -0.58 32.84
CA THR A 27 7.76 -1.59 31.81
C THR A 27 7.03 -0.86 30.70
N SER A 28 7.78 -0.36 29.73
CA SER A 28 7.25 0.04 28.45
C SER A 28 6.65 -1.20 27.83
N SER A 29 5.38 -1.46 28.16
CA SER A 29 4.54 -2.40 27.45
C SER A 29 4.38 -1.81 26.06
N TRP A 30 5.28 -2.18 25.16
CA TRP A 30 4.99 -2.17 23.73
C TRP A 30 3.81 -3.10 23.55
N GLN A 31 2.60 -2.54 23.68
CA GLN A 31 1.39 -3.19 23.22
C GLN A 31 1.55 -3.27 21.71
N ALA A 32 2.01 -4.44 21.24
CA ALA A 32 1.85 -4.83 19.85
C ALA A 32 0.35 -4.71 19.56
N SER A 33 0.00 -3.69 18.79
CA SER A 33 -1.37 -3.37 18.47
C SER A 33 -2.00 -4.60 17.80
N ALA A 34 -2.99 -5.21 18.47
CA ALA A 34 -3.79 -6.31 17.97
C ALA A 34 -4.75 -5.84 16.85
N LEU A 35 -4.19 -5.31 15.75
CA LEU A 35 -4.94 -4.87 14.57
C LEU A 35 -4.80 -5.84 13.38
N ASP A 36 -4.16 -6.99 13.56
CA ASP A 36 -3.75 -7.85 12.43
C ASP A 36 -4.68 -9.02 12.10
N GLU A 37 -5.79 -9.21 12.83
CA GLU A 37 -6.71 -10.34 12.61
C GLU A 37 -7.63 -10.21 11.39
N THR A 38 -7.54 -9.13 10.60
CA THR A 38 -8.43 -8.93 9.44
C THR A 38 -7.71 -8.68 8.12
N ARG A 39 -6.42 -9.03 8.00
CA ARG A 39 -5.77 -8.98 6.69
C ARG A 39 -6.45 -9.97 5.74
N PRO A 40 -6.87 -9.53 4.54
CA PRO A 40 -7.36 -10.43 3.52
C PRO A 40 -6.31 -11.51 3.24
N SER A 41 -6.75 -12.76 3.23
CA SER A 41 -5.89 -13.89 2.87
C SER A 41 -5.96 -14.16 1.38
N CYS A 42 -4.84 -14.60 0.81
CA CYS A 42 -4.74 -15.09 -0.56
C CYS A 42 -5.37 -16.50 -0.62
N ALA A 43 -6.71 -16.54 -0.71
CA ALA A 43 -7.52 -17.75 -0.66
C ALA A 43 -8.06 -18.17 -2.05
N GLY A 44 -8.68 -19.34 -2.13
CA GLY A 44 -9.31 -19.84 -3.37
C GLY A 44 -8.33 -20.26 -4.46
N LEU A 45 -7.10 -20.60 -4.09
CA LEU A 45 -6.09 -21.10 -5.01
C LEU A 45 -6.14 -22.63 -5.11
N GLU A 46 -5.93 -23.15 -6.31
CA GLU A 46 -5.72 -24.56 -6.57
C GLU A 46 -4.28 -24.96 -6.18
N PRO A 47 -4.10 -25.94 -5.27
CA PRO A 47 -2.78 -26.43 -4.92
C PRO A 47 -2.04 -26.98 -6.14
N GLY A 48 -0.77 -26.61 -6.24
CA GLY A 48 0.17 -27.06 -7.23
C GLY A 48 1.18 -28.06 -6.66
N PRO A 49 2.10 -28.55 -7.51
CA PRO A 49 3.20 -29.35 -7.02
C PRO A 49 4.18 -28.51 -6.21
N ALA A 50 4.92 -29.17 -5.31
CA ALA A 50 6.15 -28.61 -4.78
C ALA A 50 7.31 -28.81 -5.77
N ARG A 51 8.21 -27.83 -5.85
CA ARG A 51 9.37 -27.82 -6.75
C ARG A 51 10.59 -27.27 -6.05
N THR A 52 11.78 -27.75 -6.39
CA THR A 52 13.01 -27.17 -5.87
C THR A 52 13.42 -26.00 -6.74
N VAL A 53 13.77 -24.86 -6.13
CA VAL A 53 14.29 -23.71 -6.88
C VAL A 53 15.79 -23.88 -7.12
N THR A 54 16.17 -23.94 -8.40
CA THR A 54 17.55 -24.20 -8.82
C THR A 54 18.33 -22.91 -9.13
N ARG A 55 17.65 -21.84 -9.52
CA ARG A 55 18.28 -20.55 -9.86
C ARG A 55 17.31 -19.39 -9.69
N ILE A 56 17.80 -18.24 -9.24
CA ILE A 56 17.06 -16.97 -9.28
C ILE A 56 17.46 -16.19 -10.53
N ILE A 57 16.47 -15.83 -11.35
CA ILE A 57 16.67 -15.16 -12.63
C ILE A 57 16.67 -13.64 -12.39
N ASP A 58 15.59 -13.13 -11.81
CA ASP A 58 15.40 -11.72 -11.44
C ASP A 58 14.61 -11.62 -10.12
N GLY A 59 14.18 -10.43 -9.71
CA GLY A 59 13.48 -10.19 -8.43
C GLY A 59 12.07 -10.78 -8.32
N GLU A 60 11.57 -11.47 -9.35
CA GLU A 60 10.22 -12.02 -9.40
C GLU A 60 10.13 -13.33 -10.22
N THR A 61 11.27 -13.88 -10.67
CA THR A 61 11.33 -15.07 -11.54
C THR A 61 12.44 -16.03 -11.10
N ALA A 62 12.12 -17.32 -11.01
CA ALA A 62 13.05 -18.37 -10.59
C ALA A 62 12.95 -19.60 -11.50
N ALA A 63 14.05 -20.32 -11.71
CA ALA A 63 14.05 -21.61 -12.40
C ALA A 63 13.82 -22.75 -11.40
N LEU A 64 13.07 -23.76 -11.82
CA LEU A 64 12.72 -24.94 -11.04
C LEU A 64 13.56 -26.17 -11.46
N ASP A 65 13.45 -27.26 -10.71
CA ASP A 65 14.17 -28.52 -10.92
C ASP A 65 13.68 -29.33 -12.13
N ASP A 66 12.46 -29.08 -12.61
CA ASP A 66 11.93 -29.67 -13.85
C ASP A 66 12.26 -28.86 -15.11
N GLY A 67 13.09 -27.82 -14.98
CA GLY A 67 13.50 -26.95 -16.08
C GLY A 67 12.48 -25.85 -16.44
N THR A 68 11.31 -25.81 -15.78
CA THR A 68 10.36 -24.71 -15.95
C THR A 68 10.79 -23.47 -15.17
N GLU A 69 10.24 -22.31 -15.52
CA GLU A 69 10.42 -21.07 -14.76
C GLU A 69 9.14 -20.71 -14.01
N LEU A 70 9.27 -20.31 -12.76
CA LEU A 70 8.25 -19.74 -11.91
C LEU A 70 8.29 -18.22 -11.99
N ARG A 71 7.16 -17.60 -12.31
CA ARG A 71 6.90 -16.17 -12.20
C ARG A 71 6.01 -15.88 -11.00
N LEU A 72 6.51 -15.09 -10.07
CA LEU A 72 5.80 -14.66 -8.87
C LEU A 72 4.76 -13.57 -9.18
N ILE A 73 3.64 -13.98 -9.76
CA ILE A 73 2.54 -13.06 -10.08
C ILE A 73 2.06 -12.33 -8.83
N GLY A 74 1.67 -11.06 -8.97
CA GLY A 74 1.27 -10.24 -7.82
C GLY A 74 2.34 -9.32 -7.27
N ALA A 75 3.63 -9.69 -7.39
CA ALA A 75 4.75 -8.96 -6.79
C ALA A 75 5.70 -8.42 -7.87
N LEU A 76 5.36 -7.26 -8.45
CA LEU A 76 6.18 -6.61 -9.46
C LEU A 76 7.48 -6.09 -8.83
N ALA A 77 8.60 -6.73 -9.17
CA ALA A 77 9.91 -6.33 -8.70
C ALA A 77 10.35 -4.96 -9.26
N PRO A 78 11.19 -4.22 -8.52
CA PRO A 78 11.88 -3.05 -9.06
C PRO A 78 12.75 -3.39 -10.25
N ARG A 79 12.81 -2.47 -11.22
CA ARG A 79 13.73 -2.57 -12.36
C ARG A 79 14.51 -1.27 -12.53
N ALA A 80 15.76 -1.37 -12.93
CA ALA A 80 16.61 -0.19 -13.13
C ALA A 80 15.99 0.89 -14.04
N ILE A 81 15.18 0.48 -15.04
CA ILE A 81 14.43 1.41 -15.91
C ILE A 81 13.44 2.31 -15.15
N ASP A 82 12.91 1.86 -14.00
CA ASP A 82 12.02 2.66 -13.15
C ASP A 82 12.74 3.89 -12.58
N ALA A 83 14.06 3.80 -12.39
CA ALA A 83 14.93 4.86 -11.87
C ALA A 83 15.81 5.52 -12.95
N GLY A 84 15.70 5.10 -14.21
CA GLY A 84 16.54 5.61 -15.30
C GLY A 84 18.01 5.23 -15.16
N THR A 85 18.30 4.07 -14.56
CA THR A 85 19.67 3.57 -14.33
C THR A 85 19.95 2.30 -15.13
N GLU A 86 21.21 1.87 -15.14
CA GLU A 86 21.63 0.64 -15.82
C GLU A 86 21.16 -0.64 -15.10
N PRO A 87 20.75 -1.70 -15.83
CA PRO A 87 20.35 -2.97 -15.24
C PRO A 87 21.43 -3.56 -14.32
N GLY A 88 21.01 -4.09 -13.17
CA GLY A 88 21.88 -4.72 -12.17
C GLY A 88 22.67 -3.74 -11.30
N THR A 89 22.51 -2.42 -11.50
CA THR A 89 23.24 -1.40 -10.72
C THR A 89 22.40 -0.75 -9.63
N TRP A 90 21.08 -0.84 -9.73
CA TRP A 90 20.20 -0.11 -8.84
C TRP A 90 19.97 -0.86 -7.53
N PRO A 91 20.19 -0.23 -6.35
CA PRO A 91 20.10 -0.92 -5.07
C PRO A 91 18.76 -1.62 -4.81
N ALA A 92 17.64 -1.05 -5.27
CA ALA A 92 16.33 -1.68 -5.08
C ALA A 92 16.18 -2.98 -5.89
N GLU A 93 16.65 -3.00 -7.13
CA GLU A 93 16.66 -4.18 -7.99
C GLU A 93 17.54 -5.29 -7.41
N ILE A 94 18.73 -4.93 -6.92
CA ILE A 94 19.66 -5.84 -6.26
C ILE A 94 19.03 -6.42 -4.97
N ALA A 95 18.47 -5.56 -4.12
CA ALA A 95 17.87 -5.97 -2.86
C ALA A 95 16.70 -6.94 -3.05
N ALA A 96 15.80 -6.68 -4.00
CA ALA A 96 14.69 -7.58 -4.30
C ALA A 96 15.18 -8.95 -4.78
N LYS A 97 16.20 -8.99 -5.64
CA LYS A 97 16.77 -10.25 -6.14
C LYS A 97 17.49 -11.05 -5.05
N GLU A 98 18.28 -10.40 -4.20
CA GLU A 98 18.97 -11.08 -3.10
C GLU A 98 18.00 -11.59 -2.03
N GLU A 99 16.94 -10.84 -1.72
CA GLU A 99 15.89 -11.33 -0.82
C GLU A 99 15.22 -12.58 -1.40
N LEU A 100 14.87 -12.55 -2.69
CA LEU A 100 14.27 -13.70 -3.34
C LEU A 100 15.22 -14.90 -3.33
N ARG A 101 16.53 -14.67 -3.49
CA ARG A 101 17.57 -15.70 -3.39
C ARG A 101 17.64 -16.31 -2.00
N ALA A 102 17.62 -15.50 -0.95
CA ALA A 102 17.62 -15.97 0.43
C ALA A 102 16.35 -16.76 0.77
N LEU A 103 15.20 -16.34 0.22
CA LEU A 103 13.92 -17.00 0.46
C LEU A 103 13.79 -18.33 -0.27
N LEU A 104 14.26 -18.43 -1.51
CA LEU A 104 13.90 -19.55 -2.39
C LEU A 104 15.04 -20.47 -2.79
N LEU A 105 16.27 -19.97 -2.97
CA LEU A 105 17.32 -20.76 -3.64
C LEU A 105 17.62 -22.06 -2.86
N GLY A 106 17.57 -23.19 -3.57
CA GLY A 106 17.81 -24.52 -3.00
C GLY A 106 16.69 -25.05 -2.11
N LYS A 107 15.59 -24.31 -1.94
CA LYS A 107 14.44 -24.72 -1.13
C LYS A 107 13.33 -25.32 -1.99
N SER A 108 12.52 -26.16 -1.35
CA SER A 108 11.25 -26.63 -1.92
C SER A 108 10.18 -25.54 -1.77
N VAL A 109 9.59 -25.13 -2.90
CA VAL A 109 8.52 -24.14 -2.98
C VAL A 109 7.20 -24.82 -3.34
N GLU A 110 6.17 -24.60 -2.53
CA GLU A 110 4.80 -25.02 -2.80
C GLU A 110 4.13 -24.00 -3.72
N LEU A 111 3.69 -24.43 -4.90
CA LEU A 111 3.01 -23.59 -5.87
C LEU A 111 1.50 -23.60 -5.63
N ALA A 112 0.83 -22.47 -5.85
CA ALA A 112 -0.63 -22.35 -5.79
C ALA A 112 -1.13 -21.46 -6.93
N PHE A 113 -2.19 -21.88 -7.62
CA PHE A 113 -2.65 -21.27 -8.87
C PHE A 113 -4.03 -20.66 -8.71
N GLY A 114 -4.27 -19.49 -9.30
CA GLY A 114 -5.54 -18.77 -9.20
C GLY A 114 -5.88 -18.07 -10.49
N GLY A 115 -6.17 -18.83 -11.54
CA GLY A 115 -6.41 -18.33 -12.89
C GLY A 115 -5.50 -18.97 -13.94
N GLU A 116 -5.01 -18.17 -14.89
CA GLU A 116 -4.06 -18.62 -15.91
C GLU A 116 -2.80 -19.18 -15.26
N ARG A 117 -2.35 -20.36 -15.73
CA ARG A 117 -1.22 -21.10 -15.14
C ARG A 117 0.10 -20.81 -15.83
N ASN A 118 0.08 -20.35 -17.07
CA ASN A 118 1.27 -20.09 -17.85
C ASN A 118 1.14 -18.77 -18.60
N ASP A 119 2.24 -18.03 -18.74
CA ASP A 119 2.28 -16.93 -19.70
C ASP A 119 2.68 -17.41 -21.10
N ARG A 120 2.72 -16.48 -22.06
CA ARG A 120 3.12 -16.72 -23.45
C ARG A 120 4.56 -17.22 -23.62
N TYR A 121 5.39 -17.15 -22.58
CA TYR A 121 6.77 -17.65 -22.57
C TYR A 121 6.88 -19.03 -21.92
N GLY A 122 5.76 -19.62 -21.50
CA GLY A 122 5.69 -20.93 -20.86
C GLY A 122 6.00 -20.91 -19.37
N ARG A 123 6.24 -19.75 -18.75
CA ARG A 123 6.56 -19.64 -17.32
C ARG A 123 5.31 -19.89 -16.49
N LEU A 124 5.44 -20.64 -15.41
CA LEU A 124 4.37 -20.89 -14.45
C LEU A 124 3.99 -19.59 -13.72
N LEU A 125 2.71 -19.26 -13.71
CA LEU A 125 2.13 -18.12 -13.01
C LEU A 125 1.53 -18.60 -11.69
N ALA A 126 2.26 -18.45 -10.58
CA ALA A 126 1.82 -19.01 -9.31
C ALA A 126 2.12 -18.10 -8.10
N GLN A 127 1.30 -18.28 -7.07
CA GLN A 127 1.61 -17.86 -5.70
C GLN A 127 2.53 -18.88 -5.06
N ALA A 128 3.65 -18.42 -4.50
CA ALA A 128 4.70 -19.29 -3.98
C ALA A 128 4.71 -19.29 -2.45
N HIS A 129 4.87 -20.47 -1.87
CA HIS A 129 4.98 -20.61 -0.43
C HIS A 129 6.18 -21.47 -0.05
N VAL A 130 6.90 -21.06 0.98
CA VAL A 130 8.01 -21.83 1.55
C VAL A 130 7.69 -22.24 2.97
N ARG A 131 8.13 -23.45 3.35
CA ARG A 131 8.01 -23.95 4.72
C ARG A 131 9.25 -23.54 5.52
N GLU A 132 9.01 -22.98 6.70
CA GLU A 132 10.03 -22.66 7.70
C GLU A 132 9.61 -23.27 9.03
N GLY A 133 10.04 -24.51 9.29
CA GLY A 133 9.47 -25.33 10.36
C GLY A 133 7.99 -25.59 10.11
N ASP A 134 7.15 -25.33 11.12
CA ASP A 134 5.69 -25.46 11.01
C ASP A 134 5.03 -24.27 10.27
N ASN A 135 5.77 -23.19 10.06
CA ASN A 135 5.24 -22.00 9.41
C ASN A 135 5.28 -22.12 7.89
N ARG A 136 4.25 -21.57 7.25
CA ARG A 136 4.15 -21.46 5.79
C ARG A 136 4.20 -19.98 5.41
N ARG A 137 5.32 -19.53 4.84
CA ARG A 137 5.48 -18.14 4.42
C ARG A 137 5.04 -17.97 2.97
N TRP A 138 4.13 -17.02 2.74
CA TRP A 138 3.78 -16.56 1.40
C TRP A 138 4.84 -15.58 0.88
N VAL A 139 5.49 -15.93 -0.23
CA VAL A 139 6.68 -15.24 -0.73
C VAL A 139 6.32 -13.85 -1.26
N GLN A 140 5.28 -13.74 -2.10
CA GLN A 140 4.84 -12.46 -2.64
C GLN A 140 4.37 -11.48 -1.56
N GLY A 141 3.60 -11.97 -0.58
CA GLY A 141 3.16 -11.16 0.56
C GLY A 141 4.34 -10.59 1.32
N HIS A 142 5.34 -11.42 1.62
CA HIS A 142 6.56 -10.99 2.28
C HIS A 142 7.32 -9.92 1.47
N LEU A 143 7.51 -10.12 0.16
CA LEU A 143 8.18 -9.12 -0.69
C LEU A 143 7.46 -7.77 -0.68
N LEU A 144 6.13 -7.77 -0.67
CA LEU A 144 5.32 -6.55 -0.60
C LEU A 144 5.40 -5.88 0.78
N GLU A 145 5.34 -6.68 1.85
CA GLU A 145 5.45 -6.19 3.24
C GLU A 145 6.82 -5.57 3.52
N GLN A 146 7.89 -6.12 2.95
CA GLN A 146 9.23 -5.54 3.06
C GLN A 146 9.44 -4.34 2.12
N GLY A 147 8.45 -4.02 1.27
CA GLY A 147 8.58 -2.97 0.27
C GLY A 147 9.67 -3.28 -0.73
N LEU A 148 9.77 -4.53 -1.19
CA LEU A 148 10.70 -5.03 -2.21
C LEU A 148 10.00 -5.34 -3.54
N ALA A 149 8.67 -5.22 -3.58
CA ALA A 149 7.86 -5.32 -4.78
C ALA A 149 6.67 -4.35 -4.68
N ARG A 150 5.98 -4.16 -5.81
CA ARG A 150 4.68 -3.47 -5.90
C ARG A 150 3.58 -4.47 -6.25
N ALA A 151 2.40 -4.29 -5.67
CA ALA A 151 1.25 -5.13 -5.94
C ALA A 151 0.75 -4.87 -7.37
N TYR A 152 0.80 -5.92 -8.18
CA TYR A 152 0.46 -5.92 -9.59
C TYR A 152 -0.53 -7.04 -9.92
N ILE A 153 -1.73 -6.69 -10.40
CA ILE A 153 -2.81 -7.65 -10.59
C ILE A 153 -3.03 -7.91 -12.09
N LEU A 154 -2.79 -9.15 -12.50
CA LEU A 154 -3.10 -9.64 -13.84
C LEU A 154 -4.61 -9.84 -14.00
N ALA A 155 -5.17 -9.49 -15.15
CA ALA A 155 -6.62 -9.59 -15.40
C ALA A 155 -7.16 -11.02 -15.18
N GLY A 156 -6.40 -12.05 -15.57
CA GLY A 156 -6.75 -13.45 -15.40
C GLY A 156 -6.44 -14.04 -14.02
N ASN A 157 -5.75 -13.31 -13.12
CA ASN A 157 -5.27 -13.85 -11.84
C ASN A 157 -5.53 -12.90 -10.67
N ARG A 158 -6.79 -12.81 -10.25
CA ARG A 158 -7.24 -11.83 -9.24
C ARG A 158 -7.46 -12.38 -7.83
N ALA A 159 -7.38 -13.70 -7.64
CA ALA A 159 -7.74 -14.34 -6.37
C ALA A 159 -7.05 -13.72 -5.13
N CYS A 160 -5.84 -13.18 -5.29
CA CYS A 160 -5.06 -12.61 -4.20
C CYS A 160 -4.95 -11.08 -4.23
N ALA A 161 -5.78 -10.39 -5.03
CA ALA A 161 -5.67 -8.94 -5.20
C ALA A 161 -5.74 -8.17 -3.87
N ASP A 162 -6.75 -8.44 -3.06
CA ASP A 162 -6.94 -7.76 -1.77
C ASP A 162 -5.81 -8.05 -0.79
N ALA A 163 -5.32 -9.29 -0.76
CA ALA A 163 -4.20 -9.70 0.09
C ALA A 163 -2.88 -9.02 -0.31
N LEU A 164 -2.60 -8.95 -1.61
CA LEU A 164 -1.41 -8.26 -2.16
C LEU A 164 -1.48 -6.76 -1.85
N LEU A 165 -2.63 -6.13 -2.03
CA LEU A 165 -2.83 -4.72 -1.70
C LEU A 165 -2.67 -4.44 -0.19
N ALA A 166 -3.20 -5.31 0.65
CA ALA A 166 -3.07 -5.21 2.10
C ALA A 166 -1.60 -5.34 2.54
N ALA A 167 -0.87 -6.31 1.98
CA ALA A 167 0.56 -6.51 2.23
C ALA A 167 1.40 -5.28 1.83
N GLU A 168 1.11 -4.69 0.67
CA GLU A 168 1.79 -3.48 0.19
C GLU A 168 1.50 -2.24 1.04
N ARG A 169 0.26 -2.09 1.53
CA ARG A 169 -0.23 -0.88 2.22
C ARG A 169 0.69 -0.45 3.36
N GLY A 170 1.06 -1.39 4.23
CA GLY A 170 1.91 -1.12 5.38
C GLY A 170 3.31 -0.65 4.97
N ALA A 171 3.90 -1.25 3.92
CA ALA A 171 5.19 -0.82 3.39
C ALA A 171 5.13 0.59 2.80
N ARG A 172 4.04 0.91 2.07
CA ARG A 172 3.82 2.23 1.47
C ARG A 172 3.65 3.32 2.53
N GLU A 173 2.81 3.09 3.52
CA GLU A 173 2.54 4.06 4.60
C GLU A 173 3.78 4.28 5.48
N ALA A 174 4.55 3.22 5.73
CA ALA A 174 5.82 3.31 6.45
C ALA A 174 7.00 3.85 5.62
N ARG A 175 6.79 4.12 4.31
CA ARG A 175 7.87 4.45 3.34
C ARG A 175 9.03 3.45 3.40
N ARG A 176 8.71 2.16 3.50
CA ARG A 176 9.70 1.07 3.58
C ARG A 176 10.19 0.68 2.19
N GLY A 177 11.49 0.39 2.07
CA GLY A 177 12.09 -0.12 0.84
C GLY A 177 11.83 0.81 -0.35
N LEU A 178 11.22 0.29 -1.41
CA LEU A 178 10.83 1.02 -2.63
C LEU A 178 10.12 2.34 -2.31
N TRP A 179 9.25 2.36 -1.31
CA TRP A 179 8.39 3.50 -1.00
C TRP A 179 9.12 4.70 -0.39
N ALA A 180 10.41 4.55 -0.03
CA ALA A 180 11.28 5.67 0.32
C ALA A 180 11.86 6.38 -0.92
N ASP A 181 11.91 5.70 -2.07
CA ASP A 181 12.54 6.19 -3.28
C ASP A 181 11.60 7.09 -4.09
N ALA A 182 12.13 8.17 -4.66
CA ALA A 182 11.39 9.10 -5.51
C ALA A 182 10.79 8.42 -6.77
N ALA A 183 11.40 7.34 -7.26
CA ALA A 183 10.93 6.55 -8.40
C ALA A 183 9.59 5.85 -8.13
N TYR A 184 9.24 5.60 -6.86
CA TYR A 184 8.03 4.86 -6.47
C TYR A 184 7.02 5.65 -5.65
N GLN A 185 7.25 6.95 -5.46
CA GLN A 185 6.25 7.81 -4.84
C GLN A 185 4.94 7.78 -5.61
N VAL A 186 3.83 7.81 -4.88
CA VAL A 186 2.50 7.94 -5.47
C VAL A 186 2.41 9.28 -6.21
N ARG A 187 1.93 9.24 -7.45
CA ARG A 187 1.90 10.39 -8.35
C ARG A 187 0.55 11.10 -8.24
N PRO A 188 0.50 12.42 -8.05
CA PRO A 188 -0.76 13.17 -8.09
C PRO A 188 -1.23 13.38 -9.53
N THR A 189 -2.53 13.33 -9.78
CA THR A 189 -3.10 13.63 -11.11
C THR A 189 -3.00 15.11 -11.51
N GLY A 190 -2.86 16.02 -10.54
CA GLY A 190 -2.78 17.47 -10.77
C GLY A 190 -1.52 17.96 -11.52
N LYS A 191 -0.59 17.08 -11.89
CA LYS A 191 0.61 17.40 -12.68
C LYS A 191 0.74 16.46 -13.90
N PRO A 192 -0.13 16.56 -14.91
CA PRO A 192 -0.14 15.63 -16.04
C PRO A 192 1.14 15.67 -16.90
N ALA A 193 1.83 16.82 -16.96
CA ALA A 193 3.12 16.94 -17.64
C ALA A 193 4.23 16.10 -16.96
N ASP A 194 4.17 15.90 -15.65
CA ASP A 194 5.11 15.06 -14.92
C ASP A 194 4.77 13.58 -15.13
N LEU A 195 3.48 13.22 -15.12
CA LEU A 195 3.02 11.85 -15.43
C LEU A 195 3.47 11.37 -16.81
N SER A 196 3.52 12.28 -17.78
CA SER A 196 4.04 12.01 -19.12
C SER A 196 5.51 11.55 -19.16
N ARG A 197 6.31 11.83 -18.13
CA ARG A 197 7.70 11.37 -18.03
C ARG A 197 7.80 9.89 -17.68
N TYR A 198 6.76 9.34 -17.06
CA TYR A 198 6.70 7.95 -16.61
C TYR A 198 6.04 7.01 -17.63
N ARG A 199 5.97 7.42 -18.89
CA ARG A 199 5.42 6.60 -19.98
C ARG A 199 6.08 5.23 -20.04
N SER A 200 5.28 4.21 -20.31
CA SER A 200 5.69 2.80 -20.38
C SER A 200 6.23 2.21 -19.08
N THR A 201 6.06 2.91 -17.95
CA THR A 201 6.40 2.40 -16.62
C THR A 201 5.13 2.15 -15.81
N PHE A 202 5.22 1.24 -14.85
CA PHE A 202 4.15 0.99 -13.88
C PHE A 202 4.15 2.11 -12.84
N GLN A 203 3.02 2.76 -12.62
CA GLN A 203 2.88 3.85 -11.66
C GLN A 203 1.67 3.63 -10.75
N VAL A 204 1.72 4.23 -9.57
CA VAL A 204 0.58 4.39 -8.66
C VAL A 204 0.23 5.87 -8.65
N VAL A 205 -1.01 6.19 -9.01
CA VAL A 205 -1.50 7.54 -9.24
C VAL A 205 -2.71 7.80 -8.34
N GLU A 206 -2.75 8.94 -7.67
CA GLU A 206 -3.87 9.36 -6.83
C GLU A 206 -4.49 10.66 -7.34
N GLY A 207 -5.82 10.71 -7.31
CA GLY A 207 -6.57 11.88 -7.73
C GLY A 207 -8.06 11.75 -7.47
N ARG A 208 -8.76 12.88 -7.45
CA ARG A 208 -10.23 12.90 -7.40
C ARG A 208 -10.79 12.78 -8.80
N VAL A 209 -11.73 11.86 -9.00
CA VAL A 209 -12.46 11.74 -10.28
C VAL A 209 -13.41 12.95 -10.39
N VAL A 210 -13.26 13.71 -11.46
CA VAL A 210 -14.08 14.90 -11.77
C VAL A 210 -15.31 14.54 -12.59
N GLY A 211 -15.21 13.50 -13.43
CA GLY A 211 -16.35 13.04 -14.22
C GLY A 211 -16.15 11.66 -14.82
N VAL A 212 -17.24 10.97 -15.10
CA VAL A 212 -17.25 9.65 -15.72
C VAL A 212 -17.94 9.70 -17.08
N ALA A 213 -17.28 9.18 -18.11
CA ALA A 213 -17.83 9.12 -19.46
C ALA A 213 -17.93 7.68 -19.95
N GLN A 214 -19.03 7.34 -20.63
CA GLN A 214 -19.25 6.01 -21.19
C GLN A 214 -19.51 6.12 -22.70
N VAL A 215 -18.52 5.82 -23.53
CA VAL A 215 -18.55 6.06 -24.98
C VAL A 215 -17.95 4.87 -25.72
N ARG A 216 -18.63 4.41 -26.79
CA ARG A 216 -18.14 3.34 -27.70
C ARG A 216 -17.65 2.07 -26.97
N GLY A 217 -18.38 1.65 -25.94
CA GLY A 217 -18.03 0.45 -25.16
C GLY A 217 -16.87 0.62 -24.19
N MET A 218 -16.38 1.84 -23.97
CA MET A 218 -15.39 2.19 -22.97
C MET A 218 -16.02 3.01 -21.84
N VAL A 219 -15.45 2.89 -20.65
CA VAL A 219 -15.67 3.77 -19.50
C VAL A 219 -14.39 4.57 -19.27
N TYR A 220 -14.52 5.88 -19.07
CA TYR A 220 -13.43 6.79 -18.78
C TYR A 220 -13.68 7.49 -17.46
N LEU A 221 -12.66 7.53 -16.60
CA LEU A 221 -12.61 8.34 -15.39
C LEU A 221 -11.69 9.52 -15.68
N ASN A 222 -12.24 10.73 -15.63
CA ASN A 222 -11.53 11.97 -15.91
C ASN A 222 -11.15 12.65 -14.59
N PHE A 223 -9.92 13.14 -14.49
CA PHE A 223 -9.40 13.79 -13.28
C PHE A 223 -9.29 15.32 -13.41
N ASP A 224 -9.79 15.86 -14.52
CA ASP A 224 -9.88 17.28 -14.81
C ASP A 224 -11.03 17.51 -15.81
N ALA A 225 -11.54 18.74 -15.87
CA ALA A 225 -12.50 19.16 -16.88
C ALA A 225 -11.88 19.13 -18.29
N ASP A 226 -10.60 19.49 -18.43
CA ASP A 226 -9.83 19.36 -19.67
C ASP A 226 -9.19 17.96 -19.77
N TRP A 227 -10.03 16.94 -19.87
CA TRP A 227 -9.62 15.53 -19.99
C TRP A 227 -8.68 15.27 -21.16
N ARG A 228 -8.66 16.14 -22.17
CA ARG A 228 -7.76 16.01 -23.33
C ARG A 228 -6.31 16.24 -22.95
N ARG A 229 -6.04 17.03 -21.93
CA ARG A 229 -4.67 17.35 -21.50
C ARG A 229 -4.32 16.76 -20.14
N ALA A 230 -5.32 16.34 -19.39
CA ALA A 230 -5.18 15.74 -18.09
C ALA A 230 -5.05 14.21 -18.13
N PHE A 231 -4.61 13.66 -17.00
CA PHE A 231 -4.58 12.23 -16.78
C PHE A 231 -6.00 11.63 -16.82
N SER A 232 -6.13 10.44 -17.41
CA SER A 232 -7.39 9.69 -17.43
C SER A 232 -7.17 8.21 -17.16
N VAL A 233 -8.23 7.55 -16.70
CA VAL A 233 -8.27 6.11 -16.51
C VAL A 233 -9.37 5.54 -17.39
N SER A 234 -9.10 4.43 -18.06
CA SER A 234 -10.06 3.81 -18.95
C SER A 234 -10.21 2.32 -18.67
N LEU A 235 -11.35 1.77 -19.04
CA LEU A 235 -11.60 0.33 -19.06
C LEU A 235 -12.67 -0.01 -20.08
N ARG A 236 -12.65 -1.23 -20.59
CA ARG A 236 -13.73 -1.75 -21.43
C ARG A 236 -14.98 -1.95 -20.58
N ARG A 237 -16.16 -1.74 -21.17
CA ARG A 237 -17.46 -1.94 -20.51
C ARG A 237 -17.63 -3.35 -19.96
N GLY A 238 -17.10 -4.36 -20.66
CA GLY A 238 -17.11 -5.76 -20.19
C GLY A 238 -16.31 -5.99 -18.91
N ASP A 239 -15.33 -5.12 -18.64
CA ASP A 239 -14.45 -5.25 -17.48
C ASP A 239 -14.88 -4.35 -16.31
N ARG A 240 -16.14 -3.91 -16.25
CA ARG A 240 -16.62 -3.04 -15.17
C ARG A 240 -16.46 -3.63 -13.76
N ALA A 241 -16.36 -4.95 -13.65
CA ALA A 241 -16.02 -5.64 -12.40
C ALA A 241 -14.71 -5.11 -11.76
N LEU A 242 -13.81 -4.51 -12.55
CA LEU A 242 -12.59 -3.85 -12.08
C LEU A 242 -12.82 -2.66 -11.15
N LEU A 243 -14.00 -2.05 -11.22
CA LEU A 243 -14.36 -0.92 -10.37
C LEU A 243 -14.84 -1.37 -8.98
N GLY A 244 -14.75 -2.67 -8.69
CA GLY A 244 -15.12 -3.27 -7.42
C GLY A 244 -16.60 -3.03 -7.11
N PRO A 245 -16.95 -2.47 -5.92
CA PRO A 245 -18.34 -2.17 -5.56
C PRO A 245 -19.06 -1.24 -6.56
N ASN A 246 -18.31 -0.41 -7.28
CA ASN A 246 -18.86 0.54 -8.26
C ASN A 246 -19.05 -0.10 -9.66
N ALA A 247 -18.88 -1.42 -9.80
CA ALA A 247 -19.08 -2.11 -11.06
C ALA A 247 -20.49 -1.90 -11.64
N GLY A 248 -21.51 -1.85 -10.76
CA GLY A 248 -22.91 -1.64 -11.12
C GLY A 248 -23.25 -0.21 -11.58
N ASP A 249 -22.52 0.79 -11.07
CA ASP A 249 -22.67 2.19 -11.46
C ASP A 249 -21.31 2.93 -11.42
N PRO A 250 -20.60 3.00 -12.57
CA PRO A 250 -19.33 3.73 -12.66
C PRO A 250 -19.45 5.21 -12.29
N ASN A 251 -20.62 5.84 -12.46
CA ASN A 251 -20.80 7.26 -12.15
C ASN A 251 -20.72 7.53 -10.64
N ALA A 252 -20.92 6.51 -9.80
CA ALA A 252 -20.71 6.61 -8.35
C ALA A 252 -19.25 6.91 -7.95
N LEU A 253 -18.31 6.78 -8.88
CA LEU A 253 -16.92 7.21 -8.69
C LEU A 253 -16.74 8.72 -8.84
N GLU A 254 -17.71 9.47 -9.37
CA GLU A 254 -17.61 10.92 -9.45
C GLU A 254 -17.41 11.53 -8.06
N ASN A 255 -16.50 12.50 -8.01
CA ASN A 255 -16.05 13.14 -6.79
C ASN A 255 -15.40 12.20 -5.77
N LYS A 256 -15.08 10.94 -6.09
CA LYS A 256 -14.31 10.08 -5.19
C LYS A 256 -12.81 10.29 -5.39
N LEU A 257 -12.05 10.35 -4.29
CA LEU A 257 -10.61 10.20 -4.28
C LEU A 257 -10.29 8.73 -4.53
N VAL A 258 -9.45 8.46 -5.52
CA VAL A 258 -9.07 7.10 -5.91
C VAL A 258 -7.56 6.98 -6.03
N ARG A 259 -7.05 5.78 -5.77
CA ARG A 259 -5.70 5.34 -6.11
C ARG A 259 -5.78 4.34 -7.24
N VAL A 260 -5.09 4.63 -8.34
CA VAL A 260 -5.06 3.79 -9.53
C VAL A 260 -3.64 3.34 -9.78
N ARG A 261 -3.48 2.07 -10.12
CA ARG A 261 -2.18 1.47 -10.45
C ARG A 261 -2.24 0.83 -11.82
N GLY A 262 -1.15 0.93 -12.57
CA GLY A 262 -1.05 0.40 -13.92
C GLY A 262 0.08 1.04 -14.72
N TRP A 263 0.22 0.63 -15.97
CA TRP A 263 1.20 1.24 -16.88
C TRP A 263 0.67 2.57 -17.39
N ILE A 264 1.51 3.60 -17.34
CA ILE A 264 1.20 4.86 -18.02
C ILE A 264 1.37 4.62 -19.52
N GLU A 265 0.27 4.61 -20.25
CA GLU A 265 0.25 4.41 -21.68
C GLU A 265 0.25 5.73 -22.46
N GLN A 266 0.65 5.63 -23.72
CA GLN A 266 0.55 6.69 -24.72
C GLN A 266 -0.34 6.27 -25.91
N ARG A 267 -1.04 5.13 -25.83
CA ARG A 267 -1.76 4.56 -26.97
C ARG A 267 -3.22 5.01 -26.99
N HIS A 268 -3.76 5.21 -28.20
CA HIS A 268 -5.19 5.36 -28.51
C HIS A 268 -5.97 6.57 -27.96
N ASN A 269 -5.33 7.51 -27.27
CA ASN A 269 -5.96 8.80 -26.99
C ASN A 269 -5.56 9.82 -28.08
N PRO A 270 -6.51 10.46 -28.81
CA PRO A 270 -6.21 11.51 -29.80
C PRO A 270 -5.43 12.71 -29.24
N THR A 271 -5.17 12.76 -27.93
CA THR A 271 -4.69 13.95 -27.23
C THR A 271 -3.31 13.80 -26.58
N ASN A 272 -2.64 12.64 -26.73
CA ASN A 272 -1.32 12.34 -26.13
C ASN A 272 -1.24 12.49 -24.60
N ALA A 273 -2.37 12.63 -23.90
CA ALA A 273 -2.41 12.72 -22.45
C ALA A 273 -2.07 11.36 -21.81
N PRO A 274 -1.41 11.36 -20.64
CA PRO A 274 -1.07 10.12 -19.94
C PRO A 274 -2.34 9.42 -19.45
N SER A 275 -2.40 8.10 -19.62
CA SER A 275 -3.55 7.31 -19.15
C SER A 275 -3.15 5.96 -18.60
N ILE A 276 -4.02 5.37 -17.76
CA ILE A 276 -3.94 3.96 -17.35
C ILE A 276 -5.18 3.23 -17.87
N GLU A 277 -4.99 2.13 -18.59
CA GLU A 277 -6.08 1.19 -18.94
C GLU A 277 -6.16 0.07 -17.90
N LEU A 278 -7.28 -0.05 -17.19
CA LEU A 278 -7.45 -1.07 -16.14
C LEU A 278 -7.62 -2.49 -16.71
N SER A 279 -8.17 -2.60 -17.92
CA SER A 279 -8.52 -3.86 -18.58
C SER A 279 -7.34 -4.80 -18.81
N THR A 280 -6.12 -4.26 -18.97
CA THR A 280 -4.92 -5.08 -19.18
C THR A 280 -4.40 -5.60 -17.85
N ALA A 281 -4.08 -4.67 -16.96
CA ALA A 281 -3.22 -4.96 -15.83
C ALA A 281 -3.27 -3.87 -14.74
N GLY A 282 -4.39 -3.14 -14.69
CA GLY A 282 -4.62 -2.07 -13.73
C GLY A 282 -5.60 -2.43 -12.64
N LEU A 283 -5.59 -1.61 -11.58
CA LEU A 283 -6.50 -1.73 -10.45
C LEU A 283 -6.80 -0.34 -9.89
N ILE A 284 -7.98 -0.19 -9.29
CA ILE A 284 -8.45 1.03 -8.64
C ILE A 284 -8.89 0.74 -7.20
N GLU A 285 -8.43 1.56 -6.27
CA GLU A 285 -8.88 1.62 -4.88
C GLU A 285 -9.62 2.95 -4.66
N VAL A 286 -10.78 2.93 -4.01
CA VAL A 286 -11.47 4.15 -3.56
C VAL A 286 -10.95 4.50 -2.16
N LEU A 287 -10.51 5.76 -1.98
CA LEU A 287 -9.86 6.22 -0.75
C LEU A 287 -10.78 7.03 0.17
N ASP A 288 -11.92 7.52 -0.33
CA ASP A 288 -12.89 8.32 0.44
C ASP A 288 -13.86 7.48 1.29
N GLU A 289 -13.89 6.16 1.09
CA GLU A 289 -14.65 5.28 1.96
C GLU A 289 -13.86 5.07 3.27
N PRO A 290 -14.50 5.08 4.45
CA PRO A 290 -13.84 4.57 5.64
C PRO A 290 -13.39 3.15 5.31
N SER A 291 -12.09 2.89 5.43
CA SER A 291 -11.55 1.52 5.41
C SER A 291 -12.50 0.64 6.20
N SER A 292 -13.09 -0.39 5.58
CA SER A 292 -13.92 -1.34 6.30
C SER A 292 -13.04 -2.00 7.36
N GLY A 293 -13.09 -1.44 8.57
CA GLY A 293 -12.10 -1.59 9.62
C GLY A 293 -12.20 -0.40 10.57
N ALA A 294 -12.95 -0.61 11.66
CA ALA A 294 -13.19 0.31 12.78
C ALA A 294 -14.09 1.52 12.46
N ALA A 295 -15.41 1.27 12.50
CA ALA A 295 -16.35 2.29 12.96
C ALA A 295 -16.03 2.61 14.43
N ALA A 296 -15.17 3.59 14.67
CA ALA A 296 -15.07 4.24 15.97
C ALA A 296 -16.39 4.96 16.21
N THR A 297 -17.31 4.31 16.92
CA THR A 297 -18.50 4.94 17.46
C THR A 297 -18.03 6.09 18.36
N ARG A 298 -18.18 7.32 17.87
CA ARG A 298 -18.04 8.51 18.70
C ARG A 298 -19.12 8.42 19.80
N PRO A 299 -18.79 8.53 21.09
CA PRO A 299 -19.81 8.62 22.12
C PRO A 299 -20.59 9.92 21.91
N THR A 300 -21.90 9.79 21.78
CA THR A 300 -22.86 10.89 21.79
C THR A 300 -22.67 11.70 23.08
N PRO A 301 -22.51 13.04 23.03
CA PRO A 301 -22.60 13.84 24.24
C PRO A 301 -24.03 13.74 24.76
N GLY A 302 -24.18 13.23 25.98
CA GLY A 302 -25.46 13.16 26.67
C GLY A 302 -26.10 14.54 26.74
N GLY A 303 -27.40 14.60 26.41
CA GLY A 303 -28.19 15.80 26.62
C GLY A 303 -28.37 16.08 28.12
N PRO A 304 -28.49 17.35 28.53
CA PRO A 304 -29.00 17.67 29.85
C PRO A 304 -30.51 17.88 29.77
N GLY A 305 -31.25 17.05 30.51
CA GLY A 305 -32.63 17.31 30.87
C GLY A 305 -32.72 18.27 32.06
N ALA A 306 -33.63 19.22 31.90
CA ALA A 306 -34.50 19.87 32.88
C ALA A 306 -33.92 20.76 34.02
N ASP A 307 -34.58 21.91 34.11
CA ASP A 307 -34.84 22.78 35.27
C ASP A 307 -33.67 23.51 35.93
N ARG A 308 -33.55 24.79 35.58
CA ARG A 308 -33.46 25.84 36.60
C ARG A 308 -34.04 27.18 36.12
N GLN A 309 -34.85 27.75 37.00
CA GLN A 309 -35.62 28.98 36.86
C GLN A 309 -34.74 30.20 36.50
N VAL A 310 -35.27 31.02 35.60
CA VAL A 310 -34.75 32.34 35.25
C VAL A 310 -35.41 33.39 36.16
N PRO A 311 -34.65 34.19 36.93
CA PRO A 311 -35.17 35.43 37.49
C PRO A 311 -35.02 36.59 36.49
N ASP A 312 -36.05 37.41 36.49
CA ASP A 312 -36.29 38.61 35.70
C ASP A 312 -35.31 39.77 35.99
N GLN A 313 -35.30 40.74 35.05
CA GLN A 313 -34.83 42.14 35.11
C GLN A 313 -33.48 42.52 34.44
N PRO A 314 -33.32 43.79 33.99
CA PRO A 314 -34.26 44.60 33.20
C PRO A 314 -33.58 45.23 31.96
N ARG A 315 -34.42 45.72 31.04
CA ARG A 315 -34.00 46.46 29.83
C ARG A 315 -33.17 47.70 30.19
N ARG A 316 -32.07 47.92 29.47
CA ARG A 316 -31.44 49.24 29.33
C ARG A 316 -31.49 49.70 27.88
N GLU A 317 -31.65 51.01 27.78
CA GLU A 317 -32.09 51.77 26.62
C GLU A 317 -31.06 51.87 25.51
N THR A 318 -31.61 52.08 24.33
CA THR A 318 -31.04 52.66 23.12
C THR A 318 -30.11 53.85 23.39
N GLU A 319 -28.91 53.82 22.81
CA GLU A 319 -28.16 55.04 22.48
C GLU A 319 -27.67 54.96 21.03
N THR A 320 -28.03 56.00 20.28
CA THR A 320 -27.77 56.20 18.85
C THR A 320 -26.68 57.26 18.68
N LYS A 321 -25.70 57.04 17.80
CA LYS A 321 -24.91 58.11 17.14
C LYS A 321 -24.03 57.56 15.99
N PRO A 322 -23.47 58.40 15.08
CA PRO A 322 -24.00 58.67 13.74
C PRO A 322 -22.99 58.27 12.62
N PRO A 323 -23.28 58.51 11.32
CA PRO A 323 -22.48 57.97 10.22
C PRO A 323 -21.38 58.92 9.72
N GLY A 324 -20.36 58.33 9.09
CA GLY A 324 -19.58 58.94 8.02
C GLY A 324 -18.14 59.31 8.35
N LEU A 325 -17.18 58.70 7.67
CA LEU A 325 -16.24 59.45 6.84
C LEU A 325 -15.60 58.55 5.76
N VAL A 326 -15.55 59.13 4.57
CA VAL A 326 -14.96 58.64 3.32
C VAL A 326 -13.46 58.92 3.35
N GLU A 327 -12.63 58.01 2.83
CA GLU A 327 -11.37 58.43 2.20
C GLU A 327 -11.06 57.59 0.96
N THR A 328 -10.85 58.31 -0.13
CA THR A 328 -10.50 57.87 -1.48
C THR A 328 -8.99 58.00 -1.69
N GLY A 329 -8.38 56.98 -2.31
CA GLY A 329 -7.37 57.13 -3.37
C GLY A 329 -5.99 57.73 -3.05
N ARG A 330 -4.97 56.87 -3.10
CA ARG A 330 -3.91 56.90 -4.12
C ARG A 330 -3.19 55.55 -4.17
#